data_AF-A0AA95HYX3-F1
#
_entry.id   AF-A0AA95HYX3-F1
#
_cell.length_a   1.000
_cell.length_b   1.000
_cell.length_c   1.000
_cell.angle_alpha   90.00
_cell.angle_beta   90.00
_cell.angle_gamma   90.00
#
_symmetry.space_group_name_H-M   'P 1'
#
loop_
_entity.id
_entity.type
_entity.pdbx_description
1 polymer ?
#
loop_
_entity_poly.entity_id
_entity_poly.type
_entity_poly.pdbx_seq_one_letter_code
_entity_poly.pdbx_strand_id
1 'polypeptide(L)'
;MADFLWVIYLGFLGTTAIWFLIKGKYKNNITRLDFIVSIITWMGLFGYVTETEMLVTLVWKMVFILGLLWDVVFTIFFAERFAGDFGFDEDEESMPVAARLVGLITVAPLYYGIFQYAF
;
A
#
# COMPACT_ATOMS: atom_id res chain seq x y z
N MET A 1 16.29 -4.50 -17.22
CA MET A 1 15.93 -3.06 -17.27
C MET A 1 14.63 -2.80 -16.51
N ALA A 2 13.63 -3.69 -16.60
CA ALA A 2 12.41 -3.66 -15.78
C ALA A 2 12.70 -3.81 -14.26
N ASP A 3 13.69 -4.62 -13.88
CA ASP A 3 14.02 -4.89 -12.46
C ASP A 3 14.51 -3.62 -11.73
N PHE A 4 15.17 -2.72 -12.45
CA PHE A 4 15.63 -1.45 -11.88
C PHE A 4 14.45 -0.53 -11.50
N LEU A 5 13.38 -0.52 -12.32
CA LEU A 5 12.17 0.25 -12.02
C LEU A 5 11.44 -0.32 -10.80
N TRP A 6 11.40 -1.65 -10.67
CA TRP A 6 10.84 -2.32 -9.51
C TRP A 6 11.59 -2.00 -8.22
N VAL A 7 12.92 -1.97 -8.27
CA VAL A 7 13.77 -1.58 -7.12
C VAL A 7 13.53 -0.12 -6.73
N ILE A 8 13.44 0.81 -7.69
CA ILE A 8 13.09 2.21 -7.42
C ILE A 8 11.70 2.30 -6.77
N TYR A 9 10.72 1.56 -7.30
CA TYR A 9 9.36 1.56 -6.80
C TYR A 9 9.29 1.01 -5.36
N LEU A 10 9.99 -0.09 -5.06
CA LEU A 10 10.13 -0.62 -3.71
C LEU A 10 10.75 0.40 -2.75
N GLY A 11 11.82 1.06 -3.18
CA GLY A 11 12.49 2.10 -2.40
C GLY A 11 11.57 3.31 -2.14
N PHE A 12 10.77 3.72 -3.12
CA PHE A 12 9.80 4.79 -2.97
C PHE A 12 8.73 4.43 -1.94
N LEU A 13 8.09 3.26 -2.06
CA LEU A 13 7.09 2.78 -1.12
C LEU A 13 7.65 2.62 0.31
N GLY A 14 8.87 2.08 0.44
CA GLY A 14 9.50 1.92 1.75
C GLY A 14 9.84 3.27 2.39
N THR A 15 10.36 4.22 1.62
CA THR A 15 10.73 5.55 2.13
C THR A 15 9.50 6.35 2.56
N THR A 16 8.40 6.30 1.79
CA THR A 16 7.15 6.98 2.16
C THR A 16 6.54 6.37 3.43
N ALA A 17 6.54 5.04 3.54
CA ALA A 17 6.08 4.32 4.73
C ALA A 17 6.87 4.72 6.00
N ILE A 18 8.20 4.75 5.93
CA ILE A 18 9.08 5.17 7.03
C ILE A 18 8.85 6.64 7.38
N TRP A 19 8.76 7.50 6.37
CA TRP A 19 8.48 8.92 6.57
C TRP A 19 7.16 9.17 7.32
N PHE A 20 6.10 8.45 6.95
CA PHE A 20 4.80 8.55 7.62
C PHE A 20 4.84 8.03 9.05
N LEU A 21 5.62 6.97 9.31
CA LEU A 21 5.83 6.44 10.65
C LEU A 21 6.56 7.46 11.55
N ILE A 22 7.61 8.12 11.05
CA ILE A 22 8.34 9.17 11.79
C ILE A 22 7.45 10.36 12.11
N LYS A 23 6.56 10.75 11.18
CA LYS A 23 5.61 11.86 11.38
C LYS A 23 4.45 11.49 12.33
N GLY A 24 4.35 10.25 12.80
CA GLY A 24 3.30 9.81 13.72
C GLY A 24 1.90 9.88 13.12
N LYS A 25 1.75 9.72 11.79
CA LYS A 25 0.48 9.86 11.06
C LYS A 25 -0.44 8.64 11.14
N TYR A 26 -0.13 7.64 11.98
CA TYR A 26 -0.99 6.46 12.19
C TYR A 26 -1.64 6.53 13.58
N LYS A 27 -2.45 7.58 13.80
CA LYS A 27 -3.06 7.82 15.12
C LYS A 27 -4.29 6.94 15.33
N ASN A 28 -5.04 6.68 14.26
CA ASN A 28 -6.25 5.87 14.29
C ASN A 28 -5.94 4.36 14.18
N ASN A 29 -6.78 3.52 14.81
CA ASN A 29 -6.67 2.06 14.72
C ASN A 29 -6.82 1.57 13.27
N ILE A 30 -7.66 2.23 12.47
CA ILE A 30 -7.88 1.86 11.06
C ILE A 30 -6.65 2.17 10.21
N THR A 31 -6.04 3.35 10.39
CA THR A 31 -4.82 3.74 9.66
C THR A 31 -3.61 2.92 10.09
N ARG A 32 -3.56 2.46 11.35
CA ARG A 32 -2.57 1.45 11.79
C ARG A 32 -2.77 0.09 11.15
N LEU A 33 -4.02 -0.36 11.01
CA LEU A 33 -4.30 -1.64 10.36
C LEU A 33 -3.91 -1.57 8.88
N ASP A 34 -4.25 -0.46 8.22
CA ASP A 34 -3.85 -0.19 6.85
C ASP A 34 -2.34 -0.29 6.68
N PHE A 35 -1.57 0.37 7.55
CA PHE A 35 -0.11 0.30 7.55
C PHE A 35 0.44 -1.13 7.68
N ILE A 36 -0.17 -1.97 8.53
CA ILE A 36 0.22 -3.38 8.68
C ILE A 36 -0.05 -4.14 7.37
N VAL A 37 -1.23 -3.94 6.76
CA VAL A 37 -1.55 -4.53 5.46
C VAL A 37 -0.55 -4.06 4.40
N SER A 38 -0.18 -2.78 4.39
CA SER A 38 0.82 -2.21 3.48
C SER A 38 2.20 -2.87 3.65
N ILE A 39 2.63 -3.14 4.88
CA ILE A 39 3.91 -3.84 5.13
C ILE A 39 3.84 -5.26 4.55
N ILE A 40 2.73 -5.97 4.74
CA ILE A 40 2.56 -7.35 4.26
C ILE A 40 2.57 -7.39 2.73
N THR A 41 1.85 -6.48 2.07
CA THR A 41 1.83 -6.40 0.60
C THR A 41 3.19 -5.96 0.05
N TRP A 42 3.87 -5.03 0.72
CA TRP A 42 5.24 -4.61 0.39
C TRP A 42 6.24 -5.77 0.52
N MET A 43 6.13 -6.64 1.53
CA MET A 43 6.95 -7.85 1.62
C MET A 43 6.74 -8.80 0.44
N GLY A 44 5.50 -8.95 -0.04
CA GLY A 44 5.21 -9.77 -1.23
C GLY A 44 5.87 -9.22 -2.49
N LEU A 45 5.83 -7.90 -2.68
CA LEU A 45 6.57 -7.25 -3.76
C LEU A 45 8.09 -7.36 -3.58
N PHE A 46 8.60 -7.25 -2.36
CA PHE A 46 10.02 -7.47 -2.12
C PHE A 46 10.43 -8.89 -2.56
N GLY A 47 9.68 -9.91 -2.15
CA GLY A 47 9.93 -11.30 -2.54
C GLY A 47 9.91 -11.51 -4.05
N TYR A 48 9.00 -10.84 -4.76
CA TYR A 48 8.97 -10.80 -6.22
C TYR A 48 10.28 -10.24 -6.80
N VAL A 49 10.68 -9.05 -6.36
CA VAL A 49 11.81 -8.31 -6.95
C VAL A 49 13.17 -8.92 -6.61
N THR A 50 13.30 -9.54 -5.43
CA THR A 50 14.52 -10.22 -5.01
C THR A 50 14.54 -11.70 -5.38
N GLU A 51 13.54 -12.19 -6.11
CA GLU A 51 13.39 -13.61 -6.49
C GLU A 51 13.56 -14.56 -5.29
N THR A 52 13.10 -14.12 -4.11
CA THR A 52 13.31 -14.83 -2.85
C THR A 52 12.03 -15.50 -2.42
N GLU A 53 12.05 -16.81 -2.19
CA GLU A 53 10.93 -17.54 -1.61
C GLU A 53 10.85 -17.29 -0.10
N MET A 54 9.90 -16.45 0.33
CA MET A 54 9.75 -16.12 1.75
C MET A 54 8.74 -17.03 2.47
N LEU A 55 7.54 -17.13 1.91
CA LEU A 55 6.41 -17.90 2.43
C LEU A 55 5.84 -18.77 1.31
N VAL A 56 5.02 -19.75 1.71
CA VAL A 56 4.35 -20.63 0.75
C VAL A 56 3.42 -19.85 -0.18
N THR A 57 3.34 -20.28 -1.44
CA THR A 57 2.57 -19.65 -2.51
C THR A 57 1.11 -19.38 -2.13
N LEU A 58 0.47 -20.26 -1.35
CA LEU A 58 -0.91 -20.09 -0.87
C LEU A 58 -1.08 -18.78 -0.07
N VAL A 59 -0.09 -18.42 0.75
CA VAL A 59 -0.13 -17.19 1.55
C VAL A 59 -0.14 -15.97 0.64
N TRP A 60 0.72 -15.94 -0.37
CA TRP A 60 0.79 -14.81 -1.31
C TRP A 60 -0.47 -14.66 -2.16
N LYS A 61 -1.13 -15.77 -2.52
CA LYS A 61 -2.47 -15.73 -3.16
C LYS A 61 -3.51 -15.08 -2.25
N MET A 62 -3.52 -15.43 -0.97
CA MET A 62 -4.41 -14.80 0.01
C MET A 62 -4.08 -13.33 0.22
N VAL A 63 -2.80 -12.97 0.33
CA VAL A 63 -2.32 -11.58 0.47
C VAL A 63 -2.72 -10.75 -0.75
N PHE A 64 -2.60 -11.28 -1.97
CA PHE A 64 -3.05 -10.61 -3.17
C PHE A 64 -4.55 -10.27 -3.11
N ILE A 65 -5.40 -11.26 -2.81
CA ILE A 65 -6.86 -11.06 -2.81
C ILE A 65 -7.28 -10.15 -1.65
N LEU A 66 -6.86 -10.47 -0.42
CA LEU A 66 -7.28 -9.75 0.77
C LEU A 66 -6.68 -8.35 0.83
N GLY A 67 -5.42 -8.19 0.44
CA GLY A 67 -4.76 -6.89 0.35
C GLY A 67 -5.44 -5.99 -0.67
N LEU A 68 -5.68 -6.48 -1.90
CA LEU A 68 -6.32 -5.68 -2.94
C LEU A 68 -7.72 -5.24 -2.52
N LEU A 69 -8.50 -6.16 -1.91
CA LEU A 69 -9.83 -5.86 -1.41
C LEU A 69 -9.76 -4.82 -0.28
N TRP A 70 -8.80 -4.96 0.64
CA TRP A 70 -8.54 -4.00 1.70
C TRP A 70 -8.22 -2.61 1.14
N ASP A 71 -7.29 -2.47 0.20
CA ASP A 71 -6.89 -1.18 -0.36
C ASP A 71 -8.02 -0.47 -1.12
N VAL A 72 -8.86 -1.23 -1.82
CA VAL A 72 -10.07 -0.70 -2.47
C VAL A 72 -11.05 -0.19 -1.41
N VAL A 73 -11.32 -0.97 -0.37
CA VAL A 73 -12.21 -0.58 0.72
C VAL A 73 -11.65 0.64 1.46
N PHE A 74 -10.36 0.65 1.77
CA PHE A 74 -9.68 1.75 2.45
C PHE A 74 -9.78 3.04 1.63
N THR A 75 -9.47 2.97 0.33
CA THR A 75 -9.50 4.15 -0.53
C THR A 75 -10.91 4.72 -0.71
N ILE A 76 -11.93 3.88 -0.76
CA ILE A 76 -13.32 4.33 -0.95
C ILE A 76 -13.92 4.87 0.35
N PHE A 77 -13.77 4.14 1.46
CA PHE A 77 -14.50 4.40 2.71
C PHE A 77 -13.68 5.09 3.81
N PHE A 78 -12.35 5.03 3.74
CA PHE A 78 -11.46 5.45 4.83
C PHE A 78 -10.41 6.49 4.42
N ALA A 79 -10.34 6.87 3.14
CA ALA A 79 -9.39 7.87 2.64
C ALA A 79 -9.48 9.24 3.35
N GLU A 80 -10.68 9.63 3.81
CA GLU A 80 -10.86 10.88 4.57
C GLU A 80 -10.23 10.82 5.96
N ARG A 81 -10.24 9.64 6.60
CA ARG A 81 -9.54 9.44 7.89
C ARG A 81 -8.03 9.53 7.71
N PHE A 82 -7.52 9.07 6.56
CA PHE A 82 -6.13 9.26 6.20
C PHE A 82 -5.81 10.74 5.96
N ALA A 83 -6.67 11.49 5.28
CA ALA A 83 -6.50 12.94 5.11
C ALA A 83 -6.46 13.70 6.45
N GLY A 84 -7.34 13.35 7.40
CA GLY A 84 -7.34 13.93 8.75
C GLY A 84 -6.05 13.65 9.53
N ASP A 85 -5.48 12.44 9.40
CA ASP A 85 -4.16 12.10 9.98
C ASP A 85 -3.01 12.92 9.34
N PHE A 86 -3.26 13.57 8.19
CA PHE A 86 -2.29 14.42 7.50
C PHE A 86 -2.36 15.89 7.88
N GLY A 87 -3.34 16.31 8.68
CA GLY A 87 -3.55 17.71 9.07
C GLY A 87 -4.25 18.54 7.99
N PHE A 88 -4.93 17.90 7.05
CA PHE A 88 -5.97 18.57 6.26
C PHE A 88 -7.17 18.74 7.20
N ASP A 89 -7.64 19.97 7.38
CA ASP A 89 -8.74 20.28 8.29
C ASP A 89 -9.99 19.48 7.91
N GLU A 90 -10.74 18.96 8.89
CA GLU A 90 -11.99 18.23 8.64
C GLU A 90 -13.05 19.10 7.92
N ASP A 91 -12.83 20.43 7.89
CA ASP A 91 -13.65 21.44 7.21
C ASP A 91 -13.21 21.72 5.76
N GLU A 92 -12.04 21.23 5.31
CA GLU A 92 -11.62 21.31 3.91
C GLU A 92 -12.15 20.11 3.11
N GLU A 93 -12.75 20.42 1.96
CA GLU A 93 -13.42 19.50 1.04
C GLU A 93 -12.87 18.06 1.04
N SER A 94 -13.78 17.10 1.21
CA SER A 94 -13.52 15.67 1.08
C SER A 94 -12.53 15.39 -0.05
N MET A 95 -11.46 14.64 0.25
CA MET A 95 -10.36 14.40 -0.70
C MET A 95 -10.91 14.07 -2.11
N PRO A 96 -10.55 14.86 -3.15
CA PRO A 96 -11.19 14.76 -4.45
C PRO A 96 -11.03 13.35 -5.02
N VAL A 97 -12.09 12.85 -5.67
CA VAL A 97 -12.13 11.48 -6.21
C VAL A 97 -10.94 11.21 -7.14
N ALA A 98 -10.50 12.22 -7.90
CA ALA A 98 -9.32 12.13 -8.74
C ALA A 98 -8.04 11.78 -7.94
N ALA A 99 -7.82 12.38 -6.77
CA ALA A 99 -6.66 12.07 -5.94
C ALA A 99 -6.73 10.64 -5.37
N ARG A 100 -7.93 10.16 -5.00
CA ARG A 100 -8.15 8.78 -4.54
C ARG A 100 -7.83 7.77 -5.67
N LEU A 101 -8.27 8.07 -6.90
CA LEU A 101 -8.00 7.23 -8.08
C LEU A 101 -6.51 7.20 -8.44
N VAL A 102 -5.82 8.33 -8.35
CA VAL A 102 -4.36 8.38 -8.54
C VAL A 102 -3.63 7.53 -7.50
N GLY A 103 -4.11 7.53 -6.26
CA GLY A 103 -3.63 6.62 -5.21
C GLY A 103 -3.72 5.16 -5.64
N LEU A 104 -4.90 4.70 -6.08
CA LEU A 104 -5.08 3.31 -6.54
C LEU A 104 -4.19 2.95 -7.74
N ILE A 105 -4.04 3.86 -8.70
CA ILE A 105 -3.14 3.65 -9.85
C ILE A 105 -1.69 3.49 -9.37
N THR A 106 -1.29 4.26 -8.35
CA THR A 106 0.07 4.19 -7.79
C THR A 106 0.34 2.86 -7.09
N VAL A 107 -0.70 2.18 -6.58
CA VAL A 107 -0.60 0.87 -5.93
C VAL A 107 -0.81 -0.29 -6.92
N ALA A 108 -1.31 -0.04 -8.14
CA ALA A 108 -1.51 -1.09 -9.13
C ALA A 108 -0.22 -1.91 -9.45
N PRO A 109 0.98 -1.30 -9.59
CA PRO A 109 2.21 -2.07 -9.76
C PRO A 109 2.53 -2.99 -8.57
N LEU A 110 2.22 -2.59 -7.33
CA LEU A 110 2.40 -3.41 -6.13
C LEU A 110 1.66 -4.74 -6.27
N TYR A 111 0.36 -4.67 -6.60
CA TYR A 111 -0.47 -5.86 -6.76
C TYR A 111 -0.11 -6.69 -7.99
N TYR A 112 0.37 -6.06 -9.06
CA TYR A 112 0.91 -6.78 -10.20
C TYR A 112 2.15 -7.61 -9.80
N GLY A 113 3.07 -7.04 -9.00
CA GLY A 113 4.23 -7.77 -8.49
C GLY A 113 3.84 -8.94 -7.59
N ILE A 114 2.90 -8.73 -6.67
CA ILE A 114 2.39 -9.81 -5.80
C ILE A 114 1.70 -10.91 -6.63
N PHE A 115 0.94 -10.53 -7.68
CA PHE A 115 0.32 -11.50 -8.57
C PHE A 115 1.36 -12.40 -9.25
N GLN A 116 2.41 -11.81 -9.84
CA GLN A 116 3.51 -12.55 -10.47
C GLN A 116 4.29 -13.43 -9.48
N TYR A 117 4.32 -13.04 -8.21
CA TYR A 117 4.96 -13.81 -7.15
C TYR A 117 4.09 -14.95 -6.61
N ALA A 118 2.77 -14.81 -6.70
CA ALA A 118 1.81 -15.76 -6.16
C ALA A 118 1.31 -16.80 -7.17
N PHE A 119 1.42 -16.56 -8.48
CA PHE A 119 0.87 -17.41 -9.55
C PHE A 119 1.91 -17.71 -10.61
#